data_AF-A0A1C5UJN7-F1
#
_entry.id   AF-A0A1C5UJN7-F1
#
_cell.length_a   1.000
_cell.length_b   1.000
_cell.length_c   1.000
_cell.angle_alpha   90.00
_cell.angle_beta   90.00
_cell.angle_gamma   90.00
#
_symmetry.space_group_name_H-M   'P 1'
#
loop_
_entity.id
_entity.type
_entity.pdbx_description
1 polymer ?
#
loop_
_entity_poly.entity_id
_entity_poly.type
_entity_poly.pdbx_seq_one_letter_code
_entity_poly.pdbx_strand_id
1 'polypeptide(L)'
;MRSYNIRLPREIEVDIFNLPKDFEEKVKQAFREYTDGTAKDYRDCDRLGFVDCCVRHINGGKYSYDVVDEKVKSFISSQWEEYGQLDNKDDVYSVDFMADCYAEGVRNAVLCSHFGSDDHHIYDQIQRVLVQVITIVMNYEE
;
A
#
# COMPACT_ATOMS: atom_id res chain seq x y z
N MET A 1 -22.51 -10.73 -10.75
CA MET A 1 -22.09 -9.50 -10.03
C MET A 1 -20.57 -9.45 -10.15
N ARG A 2 -19.98 -8.33 -10.58
CA ARG A 2 -18.51 -8.20 -10.61
C ARG A 2 -18.04 -8.14 -9.16
N SER A 3 -17.06 -8.97 -8.81
CA SER A 3 -16.39 -8.95 -7.51
C SER A 3 -14.99 -8.38 -7.70
N TYR A 4 -14.54 -7.54 -6.78
CA TYR A 4 -13.15 -7.09 -6.75
C TYR A 4 -12.67 -7.10 -5.31
N ASN A 5 -11.69 -7.95 -5.03
CA ASN A 5 -11.17 -8.13 -3.69
C ASN A 5 -9.99 -7.20 -3.43
N ILE A 6 -10.02 -6.53 -2.29
CA ILE A 6 -8.84 -5.86 -1.73
C ILE A 6 -8.39 -6.58 -0.46
N ARG A 7 -7.13 -6.37 -0.12
CA ARG A 7 -6.55 -6.81 1.16
C ARG A 7 -6.33 -5.61 2.05
N LEU A 8 -6.75 -5.74 3.30
CA LEU A 8 -6.47 -4.83 4.39
C LEU A 8 -5.51 -5.54 5.39
N PRO A 9 -4.94 -4.82 6.37
CA PRO A 9 -4.08 -5.43 7.38
C PRO A 9 -4.77 -6.57 8.14
N ARG A 10 -3.98 -7.48 8.73
CA ARG A 10 -4.47 -8.63 9.50
C ARG A 10 -5.36 -9.59 8.69
N GLU A 11 -4.98 -9.85 7.43
CA GLU A 11 -5.62 -10.84 6.54
C GLU A 11 -7.10 -10.59 6.24
N ILE A 12 -7.55 -9.34 6.39
CA ILE A 12 -8.91 -8.95 6.00
C ILE A 12 -8.97 -8.84 4.47
N GLU A 13 -9.61 -9.81 3.83
CA GLU A 13 -9.94 -9.77 2.40
C GLU A 13 -11.44 -9.47 2.22
N VAL A 14 -11.76 -8.43 1.44
CA VAL A 14 -13.13 -7.96 1.25
C VAL A 14 -13.43 -7.64 -0.21
N ASP A 15 -14.63 -8.02 -0.65
CA ASP A 15 -15.18 -7.58 -1.93
C ASP A 15 -15.72 -6.15 -1.79
N ILE A 16 -15.13 -5.21 -2.53
CA ILE A 16 -15.49 -3.79 -2.44
C ILE A 16 -16.93 -3.51 -2.88
N PHE A 17 -17.54 -4.41 -3.65
CA PHE A 17 -18.94 -4.27 -4.07
C PHE A 17 -19.93 -4.93 -3.11
N ASN A 18 -19.45 -5.75 -2.17
CA ASN A 18 -20.28 -6.51 -1.25
C ASN A 18 -19.55 -6.76 0.07
N LEU A 19 -19.39 -5.69 0.86
CA LEU A 19 -18.74 -5.77 2.16
C LEU A 19 -19.48 -6.75 3.08
N PRO A 20 -18.75 -7.54 3.89
CA PRO A 20 -19.37 -8.47 4.81
C PRO A 20 -20.07 -7.72 5.96
N LYS A 21 -21.13 -8.30 6.52
CA LYS A 21 -21.91 -7.66 7.60
C LYS A 21 -21.09 -7.38 8.87
N ASP A 22 -20.04 -8.17 9.10
CA ASP A 22 -19.11 -8.05 10.22
C ASP A 22 -17.87 -7.19 9.90
N PHE A 23 -17.89 -6.45 8.78
CA PHE A 23 -16.75 -5.64 8.33
C PHE A 23 -16.25 -4.66 9.40
N GLU A 24 -17.16 -3.96 10.06
CA GLU A 24 -16.81 -3.01 11.12
C GLU A 24 -16.06 -3.69 12.27
N GLU A 25 -16.57 -4.81 12.76
CA GLU A 25 -15.96 -5.55 13.87
C GLU A 25 -14.59 -6.12 13.48
N LYS A 26 -14.43 -6.58 12.23
CA LYS A 26 -13.12 -7.00 11.70
C LYS A 26 -12.11 -5.87 11.70
N VAL A 27 -12.50 -4.68 11.24
CA VAL A 27 -11.61 -3.51 11.21
C VAL A 27 -11.23 -3.08 12.64
N LYS A 28 -12.19 -3.04 13.56
CA LYS A 28 -11.94 -2.75 14.98
C LYS A 28 -10.97 -3.74 15.60
N GLN A 29 -11.17 -5.03 15.36
CA GLN A 29 -10.27 -6.07 15.84
C GLN A 29 -8.86 -5.91 15.27
N ALA A 30 -8.73 -5.69 13.96
CA ALA A 30 -7.43 -5.48 13.33
C ALA A 30 -6.71 -4.25 13.87
N PHE A 31 -7.43 -3.15 14.14
CA PHE A 31 -6.86 -1.95 14.74
C PHE A 31 -6.43 -2.18 16.19
N ARG A 32 -7.24 -2.89 16.99
CA ARG A 32 -6.87 -3.28 18.35
C ARG A 32 -5.60 -4.13 18.37
N GLU A 33 -5.51 -5.12 17.48
CA GLU A 33 -4.32 -5.97 17.36
C GLU A 33 -3.10 -5.20 16.80
N TYR A 34 -3.32 -4.13 16.03
CA TYR A 34 -2.24 -3.26 15.54
C TYR A 34 -1.66 -2.39 16.67
N THR A 35 -2.52 -1.95 17.59
CA THR A 35 -2.16 -1.05 18.71
C THR A 35 -1.84 -1.79 20.01
N ASP A 36 -1.81 -3.12 19.98
CA ASP A 36 -1.53 -3.93 21.17
C ASP A 36 -0.13 -3.63 21.71
N GLY A 37 -0.07 -3.19 22.98
CA GLY A 37 1.18 -2.77 23.63
C GLY A 37 1.59 -1.31 23.37
N THR A 38 0.86 -0.54 22.56
CA THR A 38 1.13 0.89 22.36
C THR A 38 0.49 1.73 23.48
N ALA A 39 1.20 2.76 23.96
CA ALA A 39 0.66 3.68 24.96
C ALA A 39 -0.45 4.57 24.38
N LYS A 40 -1.47 4.90 25.19
CA LYS A 40 -2.63 5.69 24.75
C LYS A 40 -2.29 7.06 24.16
N ASP A 41 -1.17 7.66 24.59
CA ASP A 41 -0.68 8.95 24.10
C ASP A 41 -0.33 8.93 22.59
N TYR A 42 -0.08 7.75 22.02
CA TYR A 42 0.23 7.57 20.60
C TYR A 42 -0.99 7.21 19.74
N ARG A 43 -2.20 7.20 20.30
CA ARG A 43 -3.40 6.72 19.60
C ARG A 43 -3.67 7.43 18.28
N ASP A 44 -3.43 8.72 18.19
CA ASP A 44 -3.59 9.45 16.92
C ASP A 44 -2.52 9.08 15.89
N CYS A 45 -1.29 8.83 16.33
CA CYS A 45 -0.23 8.28 15.46
C CYS A 45 -0.59 6.88 14.99
N ASP A 46 -1.12 6.03 15.87
CA ASP A 46 -1.55 4.68 15.55
C ASP A 46 -2.70 4.66 14.55
N ARG A 47 -3.68 5.56 14.71
CA ARG A 47 -4.81 5.72 13.76
C ARG A 47 -4.29 6.04 12.36
N LEU A 48 -3.41 7.04 12.26
CA LEU A 48 -2.82 7.43 10.98
C LEU A 48 -1.93 6.32 10.40
N GLY A 49 -1.11 5.68 11.23
CA GLY A 49 -0.24 4.57 10.83
C GLY A 49 -1.01 3.34 10.34
N PHE A 50 -2.16 3.04 10.96
CA PHE A 50 -3.04 1.97 10.50
C PHE A 50 -3.68 2.30 9.14
N VAL A 51 -4.14 3.54 8.94
CA VAL A 51 -4.70 3.98 7.65
C VAL A 51 -3.64 3.91 6.53
N ASP A 52 -2.41 4.36 6.81
CA ASP A 52 -1.28 4.23 5.88
C ASP A 52 -1.00 2.75 5.55
N CYS A 53 -1.05 1.88 6.58
CA CYS A 53 -0.92 0.44 6.40
C CYS A 53 -2.04 -0.12 5.48
N CYS A 54 -3.29 0.33 5.62
CA CYS A 54 -4.37 -0.06 4.72
C CYS A 54 -4.08 0.31 3.26
N VAL A 55 -3.62 1.54 2.99
CA VAL A 55 -3.24 1.98 1.64
C VAL A 55 -2.15 1.10 1.06
N ARG A 56 -1.12 0.80 1.86
CA ARG A 56 -0.03 -0.11 1.45
C ARG A 56 -0.54 -1.50 1.07
N HIS A 57 -1.41 -2.10 1.88
CA HIS A 57 -1.98 -3.42 1.59
C HIS A 57 -2.86 -3.41 0.34
N ILE A 58 -3.63 -2.34 0.10
CA ILE A 58 -4.41 -2.14 -1.12
C ILE A 58 -3.50 -2.08 -2.35
N ASN A 59 -2.31 -1.47 -2.23
CA ASN A 59 -1.32 -1.34 -3.30
C ASN A 59 -0.40 -2.55 -3.47
N GLY A 60 -0.74 -3.70 -2.89
CA GLY A 60 0.04 -4.95 -3.04
C GLY A 60 1.04 -5.23 -1.91
N GLY A 61 1.02 -4.45 -0.84
CA GLY A 61 1.72 -4.77 0.42
C GLY A 61 3.21 -4.39 0.47
N LYS A 62 3.74 -3.76 -0.57
CA LYS A 62 5.14 -3.31 -0.64
C LYS A 62 5.27 -1.89 -0.11
N TYR A 63 6.36 -1.59 0.57
CA TYR A 63 6.72 -0.20 0.86
C TYR A 63 7.32 0.46 -0.39
N SER A 64 7.27 1.79 -0.43
CA SER A 64 7.87 2.58 -1.51
C SER A 64 9.36 2.26 -1.72
N TYR A 65 10.10 2.02 -0.64
CA TYR A 65 11.51 1.64 -0.72
C TYR A 65 11.72 0.22 -1.26
N ASP A 66 10.77 -0.71 -1.03
CA ASP A 66 10.85 -2.06 -1.61
C ASP A 66 10.72 -1.98 -3.14
N VAL A 67 9.84 -1.10 -3.64
CA VAL A 67 9.68 -0.86 -5.08
C VAL A 67 10.94 -0.24 -5.69
N VAL A 68 11.56 0.71 -4.99
CA VAL A 68 12.86 1.30 -5.40
C VAL A 68 13.92 0.20 -5.45
N ASP A 69 14.06 -0.60 -4.40
CA ASP A 69 15.06 -1.66 -4.30
C ASP A 69 14.87 -2.73 -5.40
N GLU A 70 13.64 -3.14 -5.67
CA GLU A 70 13.32 -4.06 -6.77
C GLU A 70 13.69 -3.50 -8.15
N LYS A 71 13.40 -2.22 -8.40
CA LYS A 71 13.72 -1.55 -9.67
C LYS A 71 15.23 -1.44 -9.89
N VAL A 72 15.97 -1.08 -8.83
CA VAL A 72 17.44 -1.06 -8.84
C VAL A 72 18.00 -2.46 -9.10
N LYS A 73 17.52 -3.48 -8.38
CA LYS A 73 17.93 -4.88 -8.59
C LYS A 73 17.63 -5.37 -9.99
N SER A 74 16.45 -5.08 -10.52
CA SER A 74 16.05 -5.47 -11.88
C SER A 74 16.96 -4.86 -12.94
N PHE A 75 17.35 -3.59 -12.77
CA PHE A 75 18.28 -2.92 -13.68
C PHE A 75 19.68 -3.55 -13.61
N ILE A 76 20.20 -3.81 -12.41
CA ILE A 76 21.52 -4.45 -12.23
C ILE A 76 21.53 -5.85 -12.87
N SER A 77 20.49 -6.65 -12.64
CA SER A 77 20.36 -7.99 -13.23
C SER A 77 20.29 -7.94 -14.76
N SER A 78 19.51 -7.02 -15.34
CA SER A 78 19.40 -6.93 -16.81
C SER A 78 20.73 -6.52 -17.46
N GLN A 79 21.47 -5.59 -16.84
CA GLN A 79 22.80 -5.22 -17.30
C GLN A 79 23.77 -6.41 -17.26
N TRP A 80 23.72 -7.20 -16.19
CA TRP A 80 24.54 -8.41 -16.08
C TRP A 80 24.17 -9.48 -17.10
N GLU A 81 22.87 -9.71 -17.35
CA GLU A 81 22.39 -10.69 -18.33
C GLU A 81 22.75 -10.30 -19.77
N GLU A 82 22.64 -9.01 -20.11
CA GLU A 82 22.85 -8.53 -21.47
C GLU A 82 24.34 -8.34 -21.81
N TYR A 83 25.12 -7.81 -20.87
CA TYR A 83 26.50 -7.41 -21.12
C TYR A 83 27.53 -8.29 -20.39
N GLY A 84 27.13 -9.12 -19.43
CA GLY A 84 28.05 -9.96 -18.63
C GLY A 84 28.91 -9.20 -17.63
N GLN A 85 28.68 -7.90 -17.48
CA GLN A 85 29.45 -7.00 -16.63
C GLN A 85 28.63 -5.76 -16.23
N LEU A 86 28.93 -5.22 -15.05
CA LEU A 86 28.38 -3.95 -14.55
C LEU A 86 29.42 -2.86 -14.82
N ASP A 87 29.63 -2.50 -16.09
CA ASP A 87 30.74 -1.61 -16.47
C ASP A 87 30.61 -0.20 -15.92
N ASN A 88 29.39 0.25 -15.64
CA ASN A 88 29.16 1.64 -15.33
C ASN A 88 28.30 1.81 -14.07
N LYS A 89 28.95 1.78 -12.91
CA LYS A 89 28.30 2.12 -11.62
C LYS A 89 27.61 3.48 -11.68
N ASP A 90 28.13 4.41 -12.48
CA ASP A 90 27.57 5.74 -12.64
C ASP A 90 26.19 5.74 -13.31
N ASP A 91 25.82 4.68 -14.04
CA ASP A 91 24.47 4.55 -14.62
C ASP A 91 23.43 4.20 -13.54
N VAL A 92 23.79 3.33 -12.57
CA VAL A 92 22.96 2.99 -11.41
C VAL A 92 22.80 4.19 -10.47
N TYR A 93 23.84 5.00 -10.34
CA TYR A 93 23.81 6.21 -9.52
C TYR A 93 23.49 7.48 -10.31
N SER A 94 23.10 7.35 -11.58
CA SER A 94 22.75 8.51 -12.40
C SER A 94 21.56 9.22 -11.78
N VAL A 95 21.60 10.55 -11.78
CA VAL A 95 20.53 11.37 -11.19
C VAL A 95 19.19 11.03 -11.82
N ASP A 96 19.16 10.81 -13.13
CA ASP A 96 17.94 10.51 -13.88
C ASP A 96 17.36 9.14 -13.50
N PHE A 97 18.18 8.08 -13.43
CA PHE A 97 17.70 6.75 -13.03
C PHE A 97 17.21 6.75 -11.57
N MET A 98 17.96 7.39 -10.67
CA MET A 98 17.55 7.48 -9.27
C MET A 98 16.28 8.29 -9.09
N ALA A 99 16.12 9.40 -9.83
CA ALA A 99 14.88 10.18 -9.83
C ALA A 99 13.70 9.35 -10.31
N ASP A 100 13.86 8.56 -11.36
CA ASP A 100 12.82 7.64 -11.87
C ASP A 100 12.49 6.51 -10.87
N CYS A 101 13.50 5.99 -10.16
CA CYS A 101 13.28 5.03 -9.07
C CYS A 101 12.46 5.65 -7.94
N TYR A 102 12.85 6.82 -7.44
CA TYR A 102 12.10 7.51 -6.39
C TYR A 102 10.68 7.89 -6.83
N ALA A 103 10.50 8.35 -8.06
CA ALA A 103 9.19 8.67 -8.61
C ALA A 103 8.28 7.44 -8.64
N GLU A 104 8.79 6.26 -8.99
CA GLU A 104 8.05 5.00 -8.94
C GLU A 104 7.67 4.61 -7.51
N GLY A 105 8.62 4.71 -6.56
CA GLY A 105 8.37 4.43 -5.15
C GLY A 105 7.29 5.34 -4.56
N VAL A 106 7.35 6.64 -4.85
CA VAL A 106 6.31 7.60 -4.43
C VAL A 106 4.98 7.28 -5.07
N ARG A 107 4.94 6.98 -6.38
CA ARG A 107 3.70 6.57 -7.06
C ARG A 107 3.10 5.33 -6.40
N ASN A 108 3.89 4.33 -6.05
CA ASN A 108 3.40 3.12 -5.37
C ASN A 108 2.80 3.38 -3.99
N ALA A 109 3.24 4.43 -3.28
CA ALA A 109 2.64 4.83 -2.00
C ALA A 109 1.28 5.54 -2.15
N VAL A 110 0.95 6.02 -3.36
CA VAL A 110 -0.35 6.66 -3.62
C VAL A 110 -1.41 5.58 -3.79
N LEU A 111 -2.56 5.73 -3.11
CA LEU A 111 -3.69 4.81 -3.20
C LEU A 111 -4.03 4.49 -4.66
N CYS A 112 -4.12 3.21 -4.98
CA CYS A 112 -4.57 2.70 -6.28
C CYS A 112 -3.69 3.11 -7.46
N SER A 113 -2.38 3.30 -7.24
CA SER A 113 -1.42 3.74 -8.25
C SER A 113 -1.33 2.87 -9.51
N HIS A 114 -1.81 1.64 -9.46
CA HIS A 114 -1.80 0.68 -10.56
C HIS A 114 -3.06 0.71 -11.45
N PHE A 115 -4.09 1.49 -11.10
CA PHE A 115 -5.31 1.57 -11.91
C PHE A 115 -5.16 2.54 -13.08
N GLY A 116 -5.63 2.14 -14.26
CA GLY A 116 -5.73 3.00 -15.44
C GLY A 116 -6.96 3.92 -15.39
N SER A 117 -7.07 4.83 -16.37
CA SER A 117 -8.19 5.78 -16.48
C SER A 117 -9.57 5.12 -16.65
N ASP A 118 -9.64 3.86 -17.09
CA ASP A 118 -10.92 3.21 -17.39
C ASP A 118 -11.55 2.50 -16.17
N ASP A 119 -10.82 2.43 -15.04
CA ASP A 119 -11.23 1.72 -13.82
C ASP A 119 -11.78 2.63 -12.71
N HIS A 120 -12.21 3.85 -13.05
CA HIS A 120 -12.71 4.83 -12.09
C HIS A 120 -13.80 4.28 -11.14
N HIS A 121 -14.68 3.41 -11.63
CA HIS A 121 -15.71 2.78 -10.80
C HIS A 121 -15.15 1.84 -9.72
N ILE A 122 -14.00 1.19 -9.94
CA ILE A 122 -13.32 0.35 -8.94
C ILE A 122 -12.63 1.26 -7.93
N TYR A 123 -11.92 2.28 -8.42
CA TYR A 123 -11.27 3.29 -7.60
C TYR A 123 -12.23 3.97 -6.62
N ASP A 124 -13.38 4.44 -7.11
CA ASP A 124 -14.40 5.08 -6.28
C ASP A 124 -14.92 4.16 -5.18
N GLN A 125 -15.06 2.86 -5.45
CA GLN A 125 -15.49 1.90 -4.43
C GLN A 125 -14.38 1.62 -3.41
N ILE A 126 -13.12 1.48 -3.83
CA ILE A 126 -11.99 1.34 -2.90
C ILE A 126 -11.91 2.56 -1.98
N GLN A 127 -12.07 3.78 -2.53
CA GLN A 127 -12.11 4.99 -1.71
C GLN A 127 -13.25 4.98 -0.70
N ARG A 128 -14.46 4.52 -1.08
CA ARG A 128 -15.59 4.38 -0.16
C ARG A 128 -15.28 3.39 0.97
N VAL A 129 -14.67 2.24 0.66
CA VAL A 129 -14.25 1.27 1.67
C VAL A 129 -13.21 1.90 2.60
N LEU A 130 -12.22 2.62 2.07
CA LEU A 130 -11.20 3.28 2.87
C LEU A 130 -11.79 4.39 3.78
N VAL A 131 -12.76 5.17 3.29
CA VAL A 131 -13.48 6.16 4.13
C VAL A 131 -14.22 5.47 5.28
N GLN A 132 -14.81 4.29 5.06
CA GLN A 132 -15.41 3.51 6.15
C GLN A 132 -14.36 3.06 7.16
N VAL A 133 -13.23 2.53 6.71
CA VAL A 133 -12.11 2.14 7.60
C VAL A 133 -11.63 3.33 8.43
N ILE A 134 -11.39 4.48 7.79
CA ILE A 134 -11.00 5.73 8.48
C ILE A 134 -12.05 6.10 9.53
N THR A 135 -13.34 6.05 9.16
CA THR A 135 -14.44 6.38 10.09
C THR A 135 -14.44 5.46 11.30
N ILE A 136 -14.25 4.15 11.10
CA ILE A 136 -14.21 3.16 12.18
C ILE A 136 -13.01 3.40 13.11
N VAL A 137 -11.82 3.57 12.53
CA VAL A 137 -10.55 3.73 13.28
C VAL A 137 -10.50 5.05 14.04
N MET A 138 -10.96 6.15 13.43
CA MET A 138 -10.97 7.46 14.07
C MET A 138 -11.98 7.54 15.22
N ASN A 139 -13.10 6.81 15.12
CA ASN A 139 -14.11 6.72 16.18
C ASN A 139 -13.92 5.51 17.11
N TYR A 140 -12.80 4.79 17.01
CA TYR A 140 -12.52 3.66 17.89
C TYR A 140 -12.29 4.16 19.32
N GLU A 141 -13.13 3.67 20.23
CA GLU A 141 -13.01 3.81 21.68
C GLU A 141 -12.70 2.43 22.29
N GLU A 142 -11.84 2.41 23.31
CA GLU A 142 -11.32 1.18 23.95
C GLU A 142 -12.31 0.58 24.95
#